data_AF-A0A966RIY0-F1
#
_entry.id   AF-A0A966RIY0-F1
#
_cell.length_a   1.000
_cell.length_b   1.000
_cell.length_c   1.000
_cell.angle_alpha   90.00
_cell.angle_beta   90.00
_cell.angle_gamma   90.00
#
_symmetry.space_group_name_H-M   'P 1'
#
loop_
_entity.id
_entity.type
_entity.pdbx_description
1 polymer ?
#
loop_
_entity_poly.entity_id
_entity_poly.type
_entity_poly.pdbx_seq_one_letter_code
_entity_poly.pdbx_strand_id
1 'polypeptide(L)'
;MENIVKSFARSLGNGIAMGEQLKAAIDHVIKERDTTVIVKLINAAQKKGDKQAESAVKFTFGKIFEGAKIETKKGNLSIRIKDATLSNSAVDILNSLAGKVSMRGTNWNKAFKGETDKPEFDVQAWAEKQVKARPEQLEAMIAALKAQRSNVKKAA
;
A
#
# COMPACT_ATOMS: atom_id res chain seq x y z
N MET A 1 11.25 22.26 1.94
CA MET A 1 11.45 20.89 2.47
C MET A 1 11.29 20.79 3.98
N GLU A 2 12.03 21.56 4.79
CA GLU A 2 12.06 21.38 6.27
C GLU A 2 10.70 21.61 6.95
N ASN A 3 9.92 22.57 6.46
CA ASN A 3 8.56 22.83 6.95
C ASN A 3 7.59 21.66 6.69
N ILE A 4 7.74 20.96 5.57
CA ILE A 4 6.92 19.78 5.22
C ILE A 4 7.18 18.66 6.23
N VAL A 5 8.46 18.37 6.53
CA VAL A 5 8.85 17.32 7.47
C VAL A 5 8.36 17.63 8.89
N LYS A 6 8.54 18.87 9.35
CA LYS A 6 8.07 19.30 10.69
C LYS A 6 6.55 19.20 10.80
N SER A 7 5.83 19.65 9.78
CA SER A 7 4.36 19.60 9.73
C SER A 7 3.86 18.15 9.68
N PHE A 8 4.50 17.29 8.87
CA PHE A 8 4.21 15.86 8.84
C PHE A 8 4.40 15.21 10.21
N ALA A 9 5.53 15.46 10.89
CA ALA A 9 5.81 14.90 12.21
C ALA A 9 4.78 15.34 13.27
N ARG A 10 4.29 16.58 13.21
CA ARG A 10 3.20 17.07 14.07
C ARG A 10 1.86 16.41 13.73
N SER A 11 1.62 16.15 12.44
CA SER A 11 0.40 15.51 11.96
C SER A 11 0.30 14.02 12.22
N LEU A 12 1.31 13.34 12.79
CA LEU A 12 1.27 11.88 12.99
C LEU A 12 0.02 11.39 13.77
N GLY A 13 -0.62 12.21 14.60
CA GLY A 13 -1.92 11.89 15.23
C GLY A 13 -3.17 12.10 14.34
N ASN A 14 -3.04 12.74 13.19
CA ASN A 14 -4.11 13.11 12.26
C ASN A 14 -3.79 12.63 10.84
N GLY A 15 -4.34 11.47 10.47
CA GLY A 15 -4.09 10.84 9.17
C GLY A 15 -4.56 11.65 7.95
N ILE A 16 -5.47 12.61 8.11
CA ILE A 16 -5.91 13.51 7.01
C ILE A 16 -4.81 14.54 6.74
N ALA A 17 -4.35 15.23 7.78
CA ALA A 17 -3.27 16.21 7.68
C ALA A 17 -1.96 15.56 7.22
N MET A 18 -1.67 14.32 7.63
CA MET A 18 -0.52 13.58 7.10
C MET A 18 -0.60 13.40 5.58
N GLY A 19 -1.79 13.12 5.05
CA GLY A 19 -2.02 12.97 3.62
C GLY A 19 -1.71 14.25 2.84
N GLU A 20 -2.05 15.42 3.39
CA GLU A 20 -1.69 16.73 2.80
C GLU A 20 -0.17 16.95 2.78
N GLN A 21 0.50 16.64 3.88
CA GLN A 21 1.95 16.82 3.97
C GLN A 21 2.70 15.81 3.10
N LEU A 22 2.17 14.59 2.95
CA LEU A 22 2.71 13.61 2.00
C LEU A 22 2.52 14.09 0.55
N LYS A 23 1.36 14.67 0.21
CA LYS A 23 1.16 15.29 -1.10
C LYS A 23 2.19 16.38 -1.38
N ALA A 24 2.38 17.31 -0.46
CA ALA A 24 3.39 18.37 -0.62
C ALA A 24 4.81 17.80 -0.79
N ALA A 25 5.13 16.70 -0.09
CA ALA A 25 6.40 16.01 -0.28
C ALA A 25 6.51 15.37 -1.67
N ILE A 26 5.46 14.74 -2.18
CA ILE A 26 5.43 14.12 -3.51
C ILE A 26 5.52 15.17 -4.62
N ASP A 27 4.80 16.27 -4.52
CA ASP A 27 4.88 17.39 -5.46
C ASP A 27 6.33 17.92 -5.56
N HIS A 28 7.04 17.97 -4.43
CA HIS A 28 8.45 18.31 -4.40
C HIS A 28 9.34 17.27 -5.10
N VAL A 29 9.09 15.96 -4.90
CA VAL A 29 9.84 14.91 -5.63
C VAL A 29 9.56 14.97 -7.13
N ILE A 30 8.32 15.24 -7.55
CA ILE A 30 7.98 15.35 -8.97
C ILE A 30 8.75 16.50 -9.61
N LYS A 31 8.80 17.66 -8.93
CA LYS A 31 9.47 18.86 -9.43
C LYS A 31 11.00 18.77 -9.40
N GLU A 32 11.57 18.39 -8.27
CA GLU A 32 13.01 18.51 -8.00
C GLU A 32 13.75 17.17 -8.11
N ARG A 33 13.02 16.05 -8.27
CA ARG A 33 13.55 14.67 -8.26
C ARG A 33 14.31 14.30 -6.98
N ASP A 34 14.19 15.10 -5.92
CA ASP A 34 14.82 14.87 -4.63
C ASP A 34 13.92 14.06 -3.68
N THR A 35 14.26 12.78 -3.51
CA THR A 35 13.53 11.86 -2.61
C THR A 35 13.89 12.02 -1.12
N THR A 36 14.84 12.90 -0.78
CA THR A 36 15.29 13.13 0.61
C THR A 36 14.13 13.54 1.51
N VAL A 37 13.15 14.28 0.97
CA VAL A 37 11.95 14.64 1.72
C VAL A 37 11.19 13.40 2.19
N ILE A 38 11.00 12.41 1.32
CA ILE A 38 10.27 11.16 1.64
C ILE A 38 11.03 10.32 2.66
N VAL A 39 12.36 10.23 2.53
CA VAL A 39 13.22 9.59 3.54
C VAL A 39 13.01 10.24 4.91
N LYS A 40 12.98 11.57 4.98
CA LYS A 40 12.76 12.30 6.24
C LYS A 40 11.37 12.06 6.82
N LEU A 41 10.33 11.94 5.99
CA LEU A 41 8.97 11.58 6.43
C LEU A 41 8.95 10.19 7.08
N ILE A 42 9.57 9.20 6.43
CA ILE A 42 9.68 7.84 6.94
C ILE A 42 10.45 7.82 8.27
N ASN A 43 11.60 8.49 8.34
CA ASN A 43 12.38 8.58 9.56
C ASN A 43 11.61 9.27 10.70
N ALA A 44 10.78 10.27 10.40
CA ALA A 44 9.92 10.92 11.39
C ALA A 44 8.87 9.96 11.96
N ALA A 45 8.26 9.11 11.13
CA ALA A 45 7.34 8.07 11.57
C ALA A 45 8.05 7.00 12.43
N GLN A 46 9.22 6.54 11.98
CA GLN A 46 10.04 5.56 12.70
C GLN A 46 10.47 6.07 14.08
N LYS A 47 10.90 7.33 14.19
CA LYS A 47 11.28 7.96 15.47
C LYS A 47 10.14 7.98 16.49
N LYS A 48 8.88 8.01 16.03
CA LYS A 48 7.69 7.92 16.90
C LYS A 48 7.18 6.49 17.11
N GLY A 49 7.82 5.48 16.50
CA GLY A 49 7.36 4.09 16.53
C GLY A 49 6.10 3.83 15.68
N ASP A 50 5.74 4.75 14.79
CA ASP A 50 4.48 4.70 14.04
C ASP A 50 4.62 3.89 12.74
N LYS A 51 4.55 2.57 12.89
CA LYS A 51 4.70 1.62 11.77
C LYS A 51 3.62 1.79 10.70
N GLN A 52 2.42 2.24 11.08
CA GLN A 52 1.33 2.43 10.14
C GLN A 52 1.57 3.65 9.26
N ALA A 53 2.00 4.78 9.85
CA ALA A 53 2.41 5.97 9.10
C ALA A 53 3.56 5.68 8.14
N GLU A 54 4.59 4.99 8.63
CA GLU A 54 5.72 4.56 7.81
C GLU A 54 5.25 3.73 6.61
N SER A 55 4.43 2.70 6.87
CA SER A 55 3.94 1.79 5.83
C SER A 55 3.07 2.53 4.80
N ALA A 56 2.20 3.44 5.26
CA ALA A 56 1.34 4.22 4.39
C ALA A 56 2.13 5.17 3.47
N VAL A 57 3.19 5.81 3.99
CA VAL A 57 4.10 6.64 3.18
C VAL A 57 4.81 5.80 2.12
N LYS A 58 5.42 4.67 2.51
CA LYS A 58 6.12 3.77 1.58
C LYS A 58 5.19 3.22 0.50
N PHE A 59 4.01 2.76 0.90
CA PHE A 59 2.99 2.21 -0.01
C PHE A 59 2.53 3.26 -1.03
N THR A 60 2.12 4.44 -0.55
CA THR A 60 1.63 5.52 -1.43
C THR A 60 2.73 5.99 -2.38
N PHE A 61 3.95 6.17 -1.86
CA PHE A 61 5.09 6.56 -2.69
C PHE A 61 5.42 5.51 -3.77
N GLY A 62 5.41 4.22 -3.42
CA GLY A 62 5.67 3.13 -4.37
C GLY A 62 4.57 2.95 -5.43
N LYS A 63 3.34 3.38 -5.14
CA LYS A 63 2.25 3.44 -6.13
C LYS A 63 2.39 4.61 -7.10
N ILE A 64 2.98 5.72 -6.67
CA ILE A 64 3.18 6.91 -7.50
C ILE A 64 4.45 6.79 -8.33
N PHE A 65 5.52 6.26 -7.74
CA PHE A 65 6.77 5.96 -8.44
C PHE A 65 6.91 4.44 -8.58
N GLU A 66 6.26 3.89 -9.61
CA GLU A 66 6.25 2.46 -9.88
C GLU A 66 7.68 1.99 -10.20
N GLY A 67 8.16 1.00 -9.45
CA GLY A 67 9.54 0.51 -9.54
C GLY A 67 10.56 1.28 -8.66
N ALA A 68 10.12 2.23 -7.83
CA ALA A 68 11.00 2.87 -6.86
C ALA A 68 11.61 1.86 -5.88
N LYS A 69 12.92 1.96 -5.65
CA LYS A 69 13.66 1.09 -4.73
C LYS A 69 13.88 1.80 -3.41
N ILE A 70 13.34 1.25 -2.33
CA ILE A 70 13.57 1.69 -0.96
C ILE A 70 14.58 0.75 -0.32
N GLU A 71 15.82 1.22 -0.15
CA GLU A 71 16.94 0.43 0.34
C GLU A 71 17.43 0.97 1.69
N THR A 72 17.79 0.09 2.62
CA THR A 72 18.50 0.47 3.85
C THR A 72 19.97 0.13 3.69
N LYS A 73 20.86 1.13 3.65
CA LYS A 73 22.32 0.95 3.56
C LYS A 73 22.98 1.41 4.84
N LYS A 74 23.73 0.52 5.50
CA LYS A 74 24.47 0.81 6.74
C LYS A 74 23.59 1.49 7.82
N GLY A 75 22.34 1.03 7.95
CA GLY A 75 21.36 1.59 8.90
C GLY A 75 20.63 2.86 8.44
N ASN A 76 21.01 3.44 7.28
CA ASN A 76 20.36 4.63 6.73
C ASN A 76 19.40 4.26 5.59
N LEU A 77 18.19 4.80 5.64
CA LEU A 77 17.21 4.66 4.57
C LEU A 77 17.58 5.51 3.36
N SER A 78 17.47 4.94 2.17
CA SER A 78 17.69 5.61 0.88
C SER A 78 16.60 5.19 -0.11
N ILE A 79 16.22 6.11 -0.99
CA ILE A 79 15.20 5.88 -2.03
C ILE A 79 15.85 6.18 -3.38
N ARG A 80 15.62 5.30 -4.36
CA ARG A 80 16.07 5.47 -5.74
C ARG A 80 14.90 5.41 -6.70
N ILE A 81 14.79 6.44 -7.55
CA ILE A 81 13.74 6.58 -8.59
C ILE A 81 14.29 6.65 -10.01
N LYS A 82 15.55 6.24 -10.24
CA LYS A 82 16.20 6.29 -11.56
C LYS A 82 15.42 5.49 -12.62
N ASP A 83 15.02 4.28 -12.26
CA ASP A 83 14.31 3.35 -13.14
C ASP A 83 12.80 3.32 -12.85
N ALA A 84 12.31 4.27 -12.06
CA ALA A 84 10.92 4.33 -11.64
C ALA A 84 10.08 5.20 -12.58
N THR A 85 8.86 4.75 -12.88
CA THR A 85 7.90 5.47 -13.72
C THR A 85 6.92 6.24 -12.84
N LEU A 86 6.65 7.50 -13.19
CA LEU A 86 5.63 8.31 -12.51
C LEU A 86 4.24 7.90 -13.01
N SER A 87 3.38 7.48 -12.09
CA SER A 87 2.00 7.09 -12.35
C SER A 87 1.07 8.30 -12.18
N ASN A 88 0.67 8.93 -13.29
CA ASN A 88 -0.21 10.10 -13.26
C ASN A 88 -1.58 9.80 -12.63
N SER A 89 -2.11 8.60 -12.85
CA SER A 89 -3.37 8.16 -12.21
C SER A 89 -3.23 8.08 -10.69
N ALA A 90 -2.09 7.59 -10.17
CA ALA A 90 -1.83 7.56 -8.73
C ALA A 90 -1.64 8.99 -8.15
N VAL A 91 -1.09 9.92 -8.93
CA VAL A 91 -1.02 11.34 -8.55
C VAL A 91 -2.43 11.95 -8.47
N ASP A 92 -3.31 11.66 -9.43
CA ASP A 92 -4.70 12.14 -9.41
C ASP A 92 -5.48 11.56 -8.22
N ILE A 93 -5.28 10.28 -7.91
CA ILE A 93 -5.83 9.66 -6.69
C ILE A 93 -5.34 10.41 -5.46
N LEU A 94 -4.04 10.69 -5.35
CA LEU A 94 -3.49 11.45 -4.23
C LEU A 94 -4.14 12.84 -4.11
N ASN A 95 -4.27 13.56 -5.23
CA ASN A 95 -4.91 14.88 -5.28
C ASN A 95 -6.37 14.83 -4.82
N SER A 96 -7.09 13.75 -5.14
CA SER A 96 -8.49 13.58 -4.72
C SER A 96 -8.66 13.30 -3.23
N LEU A 97 -7.66 12.66 -2.59
CA LEU A 97 -7.75 12.17 -1.21
C LEU A 97 -7.07 13.07 -0.17
N ALA A 98 -5.95 13.69 -0.52
CA ALA A 98 -5.16 14.49 0.42
C ALA A 98 -6.02 15.59 1.06
N GLY A 99 -5.98 15.69 2.40
CA GLY A 99 -6.77 16.66 3.15
C GLY A 99 -8.25 16.29 3.35
N LYS A 100 -8.69 15.16 2.81
CA LYS A 100 -10.08 14.70 2.91
C LYS A 100 -10.21 13.31 3.52
N VAL A 101 -9.32 12.41 3.15
CA VAL A 101 -9.35 11.02 3.58
C VAL A 101 -8.10 10.71 4.40
N SER A 102 -8.30 10.04 5.52
CA SER A 102 -7.18 9.63 6.38
C SER A 102 -6.30 8.62 5.66
N MET A 103 -5.01 8.89 5.56
CA MET A 103 -4.04 7.96 4.95
C MET A 103 -3.81 6.67 5.75
N ARG A 104 -4.35 6.61 6.97
CA ARG A 104 -4.41 5.41 7.81
C ARG A 104 -5.61 4.53 7.50
N GLY A 105 -6.62 5.10 6.84
CA GLY A 105 -7.90 4.46 6.58
C GLY A 105 -7.86 3.46 5.44
N THR A 106 -8.79 2.52 5.47
CA THR A 106 -9.00 1.54 4.40
C THR A 106 -9.37 2.20 3.07
N ASN A 107 -10.09 3.33 3.10
CA ASN A 107 -10.49 4.08 1.89
C ASN A 107 -9.29 4.63 1.13
N TRP A 108 -8.25 5.11 1.83
CA TRP A 108 -7.00 5.56 1.20
C TRP A 108 -6.34 4.39 0.46
N ASN A 109 -6.12 3.29 1.17
CA ASN A 109 -5.48 2.10 0.59
C ASN A 109 -6.28 1.52 -0.58
N LYS A 110 -7.62 1.51 -0.52
CA LYS A 110 -8.48 1.03 -1.61
C LYS A 110 -8.31 1.88 -2.87
N ALA A 111 -8.29 3.20 -2.74
CA ALA A 111 -8.15 4.08 -3.90
C ALA A 111 -6.83 3.84 -4.65
N PHE A 112 -5.70 3.72 -3.93
CA PHE A 112 -4.38 3.46 -4.53
C PHE A 112 -4.16 2.03 -5.04
N LYS A 113 -5.02 1.08 -4.65
CA LYS A 113 -5.00 -0.26 -5.22
C LYS A 113 -5.69 -0.31 -6.59
N GLY A 114 -6.58 0.64 -6.90
CA GLY A 114 -7.42 0.58 -8.08
C GLY A 114 -8.40 -0.61 -8.04
N GLU A 115 -9.18 -0.82 -9.10
CA GLU A 115 -9.97 -2.04 -9.29
C GLU A 115 -9.12 -3.25 -9.73
N THR A 116 -7.84 -3.06 -10.02
CA THR A 116 -6.98 -4.12 -10.53
C THR A 116 -6.39 -5.00 -9.43
N ASP A 117 -6.44 -6.30 -9.71
CA ASP A 117 -5.91 -7.43 -8.97
C ASP A 117 -6.64 -7.74 -7.65
N LYS A 118 -7.88 -8.25 -7.79
CA LYS A 118 -8.15 -9.48 -7.05
C LYS A 118 -7.03 -10.43 -7.49
N PRO A 119 -6.11 -10.85 -6.60
CA PRO A 119 -5.13 -11.85 -6.98
C PRO A 119 -5.89 -13.01 -7.61
N GLU A 120 -5.38 -13.55 -8.72
CA GLU A 120 -5.92 -14.76 -9.31
C GLU A 120 -6.10 -15.77 -8.16
N PHE A 121 -7.29 -16.35 -8.06
CA PHE A 121 -7.63 -17.17 -6.92
C PHE A 121 -6.65 -18.36 -6.87
N ASP A 122 -5.70 -18.29 -5.94
CA ASP A 122 -4.73 -19.35 -5.71
C ASP A 122 -5.43 -20.53 -5.04
N VAL A 123 -5.92 -21.44 -5.89
CA VAL A 123 -6.64 -22.65 -5.49
C VAL A 123 -5.78 -23.49 -4.53
N GLN A 124 -4.47 -23.51 -4.73
CA GLN A 124 -3.56 -24.32 -3.96
C GLN A 124 -3.36 -23.72 -2.55
N ALA A 125 -3.05 -22.43 -2.47
CA ALA A 125 -2.94 -21.74 -1.18
C ALA A 125 -4.27 -21.73 -0.41
N TRP A 126 -5.41 -21.67 -1.11
CA TRP A 126 -6.72 -21.83 -0.48
C TRP A 126 -6.92 -23.25 0.07
N ALA A 127 -6.64 -24.28 -0.73
CA ALA A 127 -6.80 -25.67 -0.32
C ALA A 127 -5.91 -26.01 0.89
N GLU A 128 -4.65 -25.57 0.88
CA GLU A 128 -3.73 -25.73 2.01
C GLU A 128 -4.26 -25.10 3.30
N LYS A 129 -4.86 -23.90 3.21
CA LYS A 129 -5.48 -23.25 4.37
C LYS A 129 -6.68 -24.03 4.89
N GLN A 130 -7.50 -24.59 4.01
CA GLN A 130 -8.66 -25.40 4.43
C GLN A 130 -8.23 -26.68 5.13
N VAL A 131 -7.24 -27.40 4.59
CA VAL A 131 -6.68 -28.60 5.22
C VAL A 131 -6.09 -28.29 6.59
N LYS A 132 -5.36 -27.18 6.72
CA LYS A 132 -4.79 -26.76 8.02
C LYS A 132 -5.85 -26.38 9.04
N ALA A 133 -6.89 -25.66 8.61
CA ALA A 133 -7.93 -25.19 9.50
C ALA A 133 -8.91 -26.28 9.93
N ARG A 134 -9.14 -27.27 9.06
CA ARG A 134 -10.17 -28.32 9.24
C ARG A 134 -9.70 -29.67 8.68
N PRO A 135 -8.62 -30.25 9.25
CA PRO A 135 -7.99 -31.45 8.68
C PRO A 135 -8.95 -32.64 8.62
N GLU A 136 -9.80 -32.81 9.63
CA GLU A 136 -10.77 -33.91 9.72
C GLU A 136 -11.95 -33.79 8.74
N GLN A 137 -12.17 -32.60 8.17
CA GLN A 137 -13.29 -32.34 7.26
C GLN A 137 -12.88 -32.44 5.78
N LEU A 138 -11.64 -32.78 5.48
CA LEU A 138 -11.11 -32.78 4.11
C LEU A 138 -11.96 -33.65 3.16
N GLU A 139 -12.27 -34.88 3.55
CA GLU A 139 -13.07 -35.80 2.72
C GLU A 139 -14.49 -35.28 2.48
N ALA A 140 -15.12 -34.71 3.52
CA ALA A 140 -16.44 -34.08 3.40
C ALA A 140 -16.41 -32.86 2.47
N MET A 141 -15.33 -32.05 2.53
CA MET A 141 -15.13 -30.90 1.65
C MET A 141 -14.92 -31.33 0.20
N ILE A 142 -14.12 -32.37 -0.05
CA ILE A 142 -13.92 -32.94 -1.40
C ILE A 142 -15.25 -33.46 -1.96
N ALA A 143 -16.03 -34.18 -1.16
CA ALA A 143 -17.34 -34.70 -1.57
C ALA A 143 -18.30 -33.56 -1.94
N ALA A 144 -18.37 -32.50 -1.13
CA ALA A 144 -19.20 -31.33 -1.39
C ALA A 144 -18.80 -30.60 -2.69
N LEU A 145 -17.50 -30.39 -2.93
CA LEU A 145 -17.00 -29.76 -4.16
C LEU A 145 -17.31 -30.61 -5.40
N LYS A 146 -17.16 -31.94 -5.32
CA LYS A 146 -17.52 -32.87 -6.40
C LYS A 146 -19.02 -32.84 -6.69
N ALA A 147 -19.88 -32.79 -5.66
CA ALA A 147 -21.33 -32.67 -5.83
C ALA A 147 -21.71 -31.37 -6.55
N GLN A 148 -21.10 -30.25 -6.18
CA GLN A 148 -21.33 -28.96 -6.84
C GLN A 148 -20.86 -28.93 -8.30
N ARG A 149 -19.76 -29.62 -8.63
CA ARG A 149 -19.29 -29.75 -10.02
C ARG A 149 -20.37 -30.37 -10.94
N SER A 150 -21.14 -31.33 -10.44
CA SER A 150 -22.24 -31.95 -11.19
C SER A 150 -23.40 -30.99 -11.45
N ASN A 151 -23.63 -30.02 -10.55
CA ASN A 151 -24.67 -29.00 -10.71
C ASN A 151 -24.24 -27.92 -11.71
N VAL A 152 -22.98 -27.48 -11.66
CA VAL A 152 -22.43 -26.49 -12.60
C VAL A 152 -22.46 -27.03 -14.05
N LYS A 153 -22.18 -28.32 -14.26
CA LYS A 153 -22.27 -28.95 -15.60
C LYS A 153 -23.69 -29.06 -16.17
N LYS A 154 -24.73 -28.96 -15.34
CA LYS A 154 -26.14 -28.97 -15.80
C LYS A 154 -26.66 -27.58 -16.15
N ALA A 155 -25.98 -26.53 -15.70
CA ALA A 155 -26.38 -25.14 -15.88
C ALA A 155 -25.52 -24.39 -16.93
N ALA A 156 -24.57 -25.08 -17.57
CA ALA A 156 -23.66 -24.56 -18.58
C ALA A 156 -23.92 -25.19 -19.95
#